data_AF-A0A0F9KJG3-F1
#
_entry.id   AF-A0A0F9KJG3-F1
#
_cell.length_a   1.000
_cell.length_b   1.000
_cell.length_c   1.000
_cell.angle_alpha   90.00
_cell.angle_beta   90.00
_cell.angle_gamma   90.00
#
_symmetry.space_group_name_H-M   'P 1'
#
loop_
_entity.id
_entity.type
_entity.pdbx_description
1 polymer ?
#
loop_
_entity_poly.entity_id
_entity_poly.type
_entity_poly.pdbx_seq_one_letter_code
_entity_poly.pdbx_strand_id
1 'polypeptide(L)'
;MLNPYLEKRLYSLPVQPVLVEIDPNQLAATLGQITGLNLPIVSQLPAFGFAAIPPVSPSVIKKINSLPGVRMVHANQVKTIFQLPAPADEWFTTSESRKMLGAEDAFREGYNGEAIKVGVTDTGVDATHPQLQGTEFYSTISWPFREVLDENGHGSHVASTVAGKLYNTPLGVLLK
;
A
#
# COMPACT_ATOMS: atom_id res chain seq x y z
N MET A 1 -4.85 -24.83 -9.35
CA MET A 1 -5.95 -24.85 -8.35
C MET A 1 -6.35 -23.40 -8.08
N LEU A 2 -7.64 -23.11 -7.90
CA LEU A 2 -8.08 -21.77 -7.52
C LEU A 2 -7.76 -21.53 -6.03
N ASN A 3 -7.49 -20.27 -5.66
CA ASN A 3 -7.37 -19.90 -4.26
C ASN A 3 -8.69 -20.27 -3.53
N PRO A 4 -8.66 -20.98 -2.38
CA PRO A 4 -9.86 -21.32 -1.63
C PRO A 4 -10.75 -20.11 -1.27
N TYR A 5 -10.15 -18.92 -1.14
CA TYR A 5 -10.87 -17.66 -0.97
C TYR A 5 -11.73 -17.28 -2.19
N LEU A 6 -11.26 -17.60 -3.40
CA LEU A 6 -11.94 -17.31 -4.65
C LEU A 6 -13.13 -18.25 -4.89
N GLU A 7 -13.02 -19.54 -4.58
CA GLU A 7 -14.10 -20.51 -4.84
C GLU A 7 -15.44 -20.09 -4.20
N LYS A 8 -15.39 -19.48 -3.01
CA LYS A 8 -16.59 -18.98 -2.31
C LYS A 8 -17.14 -17.67 -2.87
N ARG A 9 -16.29 -16.79 -3.42
CA ARG A 9 -16.68 -15.43 -3.89
C ARG A 9 -16.91 -15.33 -5.39
N LEU A 10 -16.41 -16.29 -6.18
CA LEU A 10 -16.58 -16.34 -7.64
C LEU A 10 -18.06 -16.35 -8.06
N TYR A 11 -18.98 -16.73 -7.19
CA TYR A 11 -20.41 -16.75 -7.49
C TYR A 11 -21.19 -15.58 -6.86
N SER A 12 -20.55 -14.72 -6.07
CA SER A 12 -21.20 -13.59 -5.39
C SER A 12 -20.86 -12.21 -5.98
N LEU A 13 -19.81 -12.09 -6.80
CA LEU A 13 -19.42 -10.86 -7.48
C LEU A 13 -19.41 -11.08 -9.00
N PRO A 14 -20.21 -10.33 -9.79
CA PRO A 14 -20.43 -10.67 -11.20
C PRO A 14 -19.21 -10.38 -12.09
N VAL A 15 -18.43 -9.35 -11.79
CA VAL A 15 -17.22 -8.94 -12.53
C VAL A 15 -16.25 -8.27 -11.55
N GLN A 16 -15.00 -8.71 -11.49
CA GLN A 16 -14.00 -8.14 -10.57
C GLN A 16 -12.60 -8.13 -11.18
N PRO A 17 -11.75 -7.13 -10.84
CA PRO A 17 -10.37 -7.14 -11.29
C PRO A 17 -9.62 -8.28 -10.60
N VAL A 18 -8.64 -8.84 -11.30
CA VAL A 18 -7.87 -9.98 -10.80
C VAL A 18 -6.37 -9.74 -10.97
N LEU A 19 -5.61 -10.29 -10.04
CA LEU A 19 -4.16 -10.36 -10.11
C LEU A 19 -3.78 -11.79 -10.51
N VAL A 20 -3.07 -11.94 -11.61
CA VAL A 20 -2.63 -13.25 -12.12
C VAL A 20 -1.17 -13.45 -11.73
N GLU A 21 -0.90 -14.54 -11.04
CA GLU A 21 0.44 -15.02 -10.74
C GLU A 21 0.89 -16.00 -11.82
N ILE A 22 2.01 -15.68 -12.45
CA ILE A 22 2.56 -16.36 -13.62
C ILE A 22 3.97 -16.82 -13.27
N ASP A 23 4.34 -18.00 -13.74
CA ASP A 23 5.71 -18.48 -13.71
C ASP A 23 6.62 -17.48 -14.44
N PRO A 24 7.62 -16.86 -13.77
CA PRO A 24 8.46 -15.83 -14.40
C PRO A 24 9.14 -16.30 -15.69
N ASN A 25 9.46 -17.59 -15.80
CA ASN A 25 10.06 -18.18 -17.00
C ASN A 25 9.10 -18.26 -18.21
N GLN A 26 7.80 -18.19 -17.97
CA GLN A 26 6.75 -18.27 -18.99
C GLN A 26 6.00 -16.93 -19.16
N LEU A 27 6.43 -15.88 -18.46
CA LEU A 27 5.70 -14.60 -18.37
C LEU A 27 5.29 -14.06 -19.74
N ALA A 28 6.24 -13.90 -20.67
CA ALA A 28 5.95 -13.33 -21.98
C ALA A 28 4.95 -14.18 -22.79
N ALA A 29 5.08 -15.51 -22.73
CA ALA A 29 4.18 -16.42 -23.44
C ALA A 29 2.76 -16.39 -22.85
N THR A 30 2.64 -16.44 -21.51
CA THR A 30 1.35 -16.38 -20.83
C THR A 30 0.66 -15.02 -21.02
N LEU A 31 1.40 -13.91 -20.98
CA LEU A 31 0.85 -12.57 -21.29
C LEU A 31 0.34 -12.48 -22.74
N GLY A 32 1.05 -13.10 -23.69
CA GLY A 32 0.60 -13.24 -25.08
C GLY A 32 -0.72 -14.03 -25.20
N GLN A 33 -0.88 -15.09 -24.41
CA GLN A 33 -2.14 -15.85 -24.36
C GLN A 33 -3.28 -15.04 -23.74
N ILE A 34 -3.03 -14.30 -22.66
CA ILE A 34 -4.03 -13.45 -22.00
C ILE A 34 -4.50 -12.34 -22.96
N THR A 35 -3.59 -11.65 -23.62
CA THR A 35 -3.93 -10.63 -24.62
C THR A 35 -4.64 -11.23 -25.84
N GLY A 36 -4.30 -12.46 -26.23
CA GLY A 36 -5.02 -13.23 -27.25
C GLY A 36 -6.47 -13.57 -26.87
N LEU A 37 -6.82 -13.54 -25.58
CA LEU A 37 -8.21 -13.61 -25.11
C LEU A 37 -8.93 -12.25 -25.17
N ASN A 38 -8.32 -11.24 -25.78
CA ASN A 38 -8.80 -9.86 -25.83
C ASN A 38 -8.92 -9.22 -24.43
N LEU A 39 -8.05 -9.62 -23.51
CA LEU A 39 -7.96 -9.06 -22.15
C LEU A 39 -6.75 -8.13 -22.07
N PRO A 40 -6.92 -6.83 -21.82
CA PRO A 40 -5.79 -5.93 -21.66
C PRO A 40 -5.09 -6.18 -20.32
N ILE A 41 -3.79 -5.90 -20.28
CA ILE A 41 -2.99 -5.91 -19.05
C ILE A 41 -2.97 -4.48 -18.50
N VAL A 42 -3.44 -4.30 -17.26
CA VAL A 42 -3.47 -2.99 -16.58
C VAL A 42 -2.08 -2.61 -16.10
N SER A 43 -1.40 -3.55 -15.45
CA SER A 43 -0.05 -3.37 -14.93
C SER A 43 0.62 -4.73 -14.76
N GLN A 44 1.95 -4.71 -14.62
CA GLN A 44 2.74 -5.92 -14.41
C GLN A 44 3.86 -5.66 -13.42
N LEU A 45 4.22 -6.71 -12.67
CA LEU A 45 5.42 -6.77 -11.84
C LEU A 45 6.27 -7.96 -12.32
N PRO A 46 7.04 -7.79 -13.42
CA PRO A 46 7.71 -8.90 -14.08
C PRO A 46 8.67 -9.67 -13.17
N ALA A 47 9.38 -8.96 -12.29
CA ALA A 47 10.30 -9.55 -11.32
C ALA A 47 9.64 -10.60 -10.40
N PHE A 48 8.33 -10.46 -10.16
CA PHE A 48 7.55 -11.35 -9.31
C PHE A 48 6.53 -12.19 -10.10
N GLY A 49 6.48 -12.05 -11.43
CA GLY A 49 5.54 -12.78 -12.27
C GLY A 49 4.08 -12.38 -12.10
N PHE A 50 3.78 -11.14 -11.70
CA PHE A 50 2.39 -10.70 -11.54
C PHE A 50 1.90 -9.83 -12.70
N ALA A 51 0.62 -10.00 -13.05
CA ALA A 51 -0.09 -9.15 -14.01
C ALA A 51 -1.49 -8.81 -13.50
N ALA A 52 -1.85 -7.53 -13.51
CA ALA A 52 -3.19 -7.06 -13.17
C ALA A 52 -4.08 -7.03 -14.41
N ILE A 53 -5.27 -7.64 -14.31
CA ILE A 53 -6.27 -7.74 -15.37
C ILE A 53 -7.49 -6.92 -14.94
N PRO A 54 -8.15 -6.19 -15.87
CA PRO A 54 -9.34 -5.42 -15.55
C PRO A 54 -10.48 -6.34 -15.06
N PRO A 55 -11.60 -5.75 -14.63
CA PRO A 55 -12.72 -6.55 -14.17
C PRO A 55 -13.19 -7.60 -15.20
N VAL A 56 -13.15 -8.88 -14.79
CA VAL A 56 -13.53 -10.04 -15.61
C VAL A 56 -14.59 -10.91 -14.93
N SER A 57 -15.35 -11.66 -15.72
CA SER A 57 -16.37 -12.57 -15.21
C SER A 57 -15.77 -13.87 -14.65
N PRO A 58 -16.51 -14.61 -13.80
CA PRO A 58 -16.05 -15.88 -13.24
C PRO A 58 -15.67 -16.95 -14.29
N SER A 59 -16.34 -16.96 -15.44
CA SER A 59 -16.03 -17.88 -16.54
C SER A 59 -14.69 -17.55 -17.20
N VAL A 60 -14.36 -16.27 -17.33
CA VAL A 60 -13.05 -15.81 -17.83
C VAL A 60 -11.95 -16.11 -16.82
N ILE A 61 -12.19 -15.96 -15.52
CA ILE A 61 -11.22 -16.33 -14.46
C ILE A 61 -10.82 -17.81 -14.59
N LYS A 62 -11.78 -18.71 -14.82
CA LYS A 62 -11.49 -20.15 -15.04
C LYS A 62 -10.61 -20.37 -16.26
N LYS A 63 -10.86 -19.63 -17.37
CA LYS A 63 -10.03 -19.71 -18.57
C LYS A 63 -8.61 -19.24 -18.30
N ILE A 64 -8.42 -18.07 -17.67
CA ILE A 64 -7.10 -17.55 -17.31
C ILE A 64 -6.35 -18.56 -16.43
N ASN A 65 -7.02 -19.09 -15.40
CA ASN A 65 -6.43 -20.04 -14.45
C ASN A 65 -6.04 -21.40 -15.09
N SER A 66 -6.53 -21.69 -16.30
CA SER A 66 -6.17 -22.89 -17.07
C SER A 66 -5.02 -22.66 -18.07
N LEU A 67 -4.56 -21.41 -18.24
CA LEU A 67 -3.48 -21.10 -19.17
C LEU A 67 -2.14 -21.67 -18.70
N PRO A 68 -1.32 -22.21 -19.62
CA PRO A 68 0.07 -22.57 -19.31
C PRO A 68 0.84 -21.41 -18.68
N GLY A 69 1.61 -21.72 -17.65
CA GLY A 69 2.39 -20.74 -16.90
C GLY A 69 1.61 -19.97 -15.82
N VAL A 70 0.27 -20.01 -15.80
CA VAL A 70 -0.49 -19.43 -14.68
C VAL A 70 -0.40 -20.33 -13.45
N ARG A 71 0.13 -19.80 -12.35
CA ARG A 71 0.21 -20.48 -11.05
C ARG A 71 -1.10 -20.33 -10.28
N MET A 72 -1.61 -19.10 -10.23
CA MET A 72 -2.83 -18.77 -9.50
C MET A 72 -3.45 -17.48 -10.03
N VAL A 73 -4.78 -17.38 -9.93
CA VAL A 73 -5.49 -16.10 -10.06
C VAL A 73 -5.94 -15.68 -8.67
N HIS A 74 -5.80 -14.40 -8.34
CA HIS A 74 -6.16 -13.80 -7.05
C HIS A 74 -7.26 -12.77 -7.24
N ALA A 75 -8.26 -12.76 -6.36
CA ALA A 75 -9.26 -11.68 -6.33
C ALA A 75 -8.61 -10.38 -5.86
N ASN A 76 -9.03 -9.27 -6.45
CA ASN A 76 -8.74 -7.97 -5.86
C ASN A 76 -9.34 -7.88 -4.44
N GLN A 77 -8.52 -7.44 -3.48
CA GLN A 77 -8.96 -7.20 -2.12
C GLN A 77 -8.91 -5.71 -1.83
N VAL A 78 -10.05 -5.17 -1.39
CA VAL A 78 -10.11 -3.79 -0.89
C VAL A 78 -9.76 -3.81 0.59
N LYS A 79 -8.73 -3.04 0.96
CA LYS A 79 -8.39 -2.73 2.34
C LYS A 79 -8.69 -1.26 2.58
N THR A 80 -9.37 -0.96 3.67
CA THR A 80 -9.59 0.40 4.13
C THR A 80 -8.56 0.72 5.20
N ILE A 81 -8.21 2.00 5.32
CA ILE A 81 -7.38 2.48 6.43
C ILE A 81 -7.97 2.01 7.76
N PHE A 82 -7.08 1.69 8.70
CA PHE A 82 -7.47 1.34 10.05
C PHE A 82 -7.29 2.58 10.92
N GLN A 83 -8.40 3.29 11.16
CA GLN A 83 -8.42 4.45 12.04
C GLN A 83 -9.22 4.10 13.30
N LEU A 84 -8.54 4.08 14.44
CA LEU A 84 -9.25 4.02 15.72
C LEU A 84 -9.86 5.39 16.00
N PRO A 85 -11.09 5.47 16.53
CA PRO A 85 -11.60 6.73 17.04
C PRO A 85 -10.66 7.20 18.16
N ALA A 86 -10.10 8.40 18.01
CA ALA A 86 -9.40 9.04 19.11
C ALA A 86 -10.47 9.51 20.10
N PRO A 87 -10.51 9.01 21.35
CA PRO A 87 -11.37 9.59 22.38
C PRO A 87 -10.99 11.06 22.56
N ALA A 88 -12.00 11.94 22.65
CA ALA A 88 -11.78 13.39 22.73
C ALA A 88 -11.01 13.82 24.00
N ASP A 89 -10.92 12.90 24.96
CA ASP A 89 -10.62 13.11 26.36
C ASP A 89 -9.38 12.32 26.85
N GLU A 90 -8.81 11.44 26.02
CA GLU A 90 -7.63 10.63 26.38
C GLU A 90 -6.54 10.72 25.30
N TRP A 91 -5.82 11.85 25.30
CA TRP A 91 -4.67 12.06 24.43
C TRP A 91 -3.38 11.73 25.18
N PHE A 92 -2.68 10.68 24.74
CA PHE A 92 -1.27 10.50 25.07
C PHE A 92 -0.46 11.31 24.06
N THR A 93 0.26 12.30 24.56
CA THR A 93 1.13 13.12 23.73
C THR A 93 2.21 12.23 23.10
N THR A 94 2.59 12.50 21.85
CA THR A 94 3.66 11.75 21.16
C THR A 94 5.00 11.81 21.90
N SER A 95 5.19 12.78 22.79
CA SER A 95 6.34 12.82 23.71
C SER A 95 6.35 11.67 24.72
N GLU A 96 5.19 11.23 25.23
CA GLU A 96 5.16 10.12 26.19
C GLU A 96 5.44 8.77 25.52
N SER A 97 4.93 8.56 24.30
CA SER A 97 5.24 7.33 23.54
C SER A 97 6.73 7.26 23.16
N ARG A 98 7.32 8.37 22.72
CA ARG A 98 8.77 8.47 22.44
C ARG A 98 9.61 8.17 23.67
N LYS A 99 9.20 8.69 24.84
CA LYS A 99 9.87 8.42 26.11
C LYS A 99 9.79 6.95 26.51
N MET A 100 8.61 6.34 26.41
CA MET A 100 8.40 4.91 26.70
C MET A 100 9.25 3.99 25.81
N LEU A 101 9.44 4.38 24.53
CA LEU A 101 10.25 3.62 23.57
C LEU A 101 11.76 3.92 23.66
N GLY A 102 12.20 4.82 24.54
CA GLY A 102 13.62 5.22 24.63
C GLY A 102 14.13 5.99 23.41
N ALA A 103 13.24 6.57 22.61
CA ALA A 103 13.63 7.27 21.38
C ALA A 103 14.52 8.49 21.69
N GLU A 104 14.23 9.23 22.77
CA GLU A 104 15.05 10.37 23.19
C GLU A 104 16.47 9.95 23.63
N ASP A 105 16.60 8.79 24.26
CA ASP A 105 17.90 8.26 24.69
C ASP A 105 18.73 7.87 23.46
N ALA A 106 18.11 7.18 22.50
CA ALA A 106 18.74 6.84 21.23
C ALA A 106 19.20 8.09 20.45
N PHE A 107 18.36 9.13 20.37
CA PHE A 107 18.75 10.40 19.74
C PHE A 107 19.93 11.07 20.45
N ARG A 108 19.98 11.05 21.79
CA ARG A 108 21.10 11.61 22.58
C ARG A 108 22.40 10.83 22.37
N GLU A 109 22.31 9.54 22.08
CA GLU A 109 23.45 8.69 21.72
C GLU A 109 23.87 8.83 20.25
N GLY A 110 23.16 9.65 19.46
CA GLY A 110 23.48 9.94 18.06
C GLY A 110 22.75 9.05 17.04
N TYR A 111 21.85 8.17 17.48
CA TYR A 111 21.01 7.37 16.58
C TYR A 111 19.85 8.22 16.08
N ASN A 112 20.02 8.81 14.90
CA ASN A 112 19.06 9.74 14.29
C ASN A 112 18.39 9.18 13.01
N GLY A 113 18.73 7.96 12.60
CA GLY A 113 18.22 7.34 11.37
C GLY A 113 18.87 7.86 10.09
N GLU A 114 19.98 8.59 10.16
CA GLU A 114 20.73 9.03 8.99
C GLU A 114 21.10 7.85 8.08
N ALA A 115 20.98 8.05 6.77
CA ALA A 115 21.13 7.04 5.71
C ALA A 115 20.11 5.87 5.74
N ILE A 116 19.17 5.83 6.68
CA ILE A 116 18.09 4.84 6.72
C ILE A 116 16.85 5.38 5.99
N LYS A 117 16.30 4.58 5.08
CA LYS A 117 15.06 4.89 4.37
C LYS A 117 13.93 4.02 4.90
N VAL A 118 12.79 4.65 5.24
CA VAL A 118 11.58 3.95 5.69
C VAL A 118 10.49 4.13 4.63
N GLY A 119 9.93 3.02 4.15
CA GLY A 119 8.81 3.03 3.21
C GLY A 119 7.48 3.09 3.95
N VAL A 120 6.64 4.08 3.64
CA VAL A 120 5.29 4.24 4.18
C VAL A 120 4.28 4.07 3.04
N THR A 121 3.45 3.02 3.11
CA THR A 121 2.38 2.76 2.13
C THR A 121 1.04 3.11 2.74
N ASP A 122 0.57 4.34 2.48
CA ASP A 122 -0.61 4.92 3.14
C ASP A 122 -1.39 5.86 2.19
N THR A 123 -2.24 6.75 2.72
CA THR A 123 -3.11 7.65 1.94
C THR A 123 -2.38 8.81 1.25
N GLY A 124 -1.10 9.00 1.55
CA GLY A 124 -0.27 10.09 1.03
C GLY A 124 0.59 10.72 2.12
N VAL A 125 1.21 11.85 1.84
CA VAL A 125 1.84 12.74 2.82
C VAL A 125 1.66 14.22 2.42
N ASP A 126 1.27 15.05 3.38
CA ASP A 126 1.42 16.50 3.29
C ASP A 126 2.84 16.91 3.68
N ALA A 127 3.71 17.05 2.68
CA ALA A 127 5.10 17.48 2.89
C ALA A 127 5.22 18.94 3.38
N THR A 128 4.14 19.73 3.33
CA THR A 128 4.13 21.10 3.86
C THR A 128 3.88 21.15 5.37
N HIS A 129 3.44 20.03 5.97
CA HIS A 129 3.19 19.93 7.40
C HIS A 129 4.44 20.33 8.21
N PRO A 130 4.32 21.21 9.23
CA PRO A 130 5.49 21.77 9.93
C PRO A 130 6.45 20.73 10.52
N GLN A 131 5.94 19.56 10.94
CA GLN A 131 6.78 18.48 11.46
C GLN A 131 7.53 17.69 10.38
N LEU A 132 7.07 17.77 9.13
CA LEU A 132 7.63 17.05 7.99
C LEU A 132 8.50 17.93 7.10
N GLN A 133 8.43 19.27 7.27
CA GLN A 133 9.23 20.21 6.49
C GLN A 133 10.73 19.90 6.57
N GLY A 134 11.36 19.82 5.40
CA GLY A 134 12.78 19.51 5.26
C GLY A 134 13.13 18.04 5.46
N THR A 135 12.14 17.15 5.59
CA THR A 135 12.33 15.70 5.46
C THR A 135 12.35 15.35 3.98
N GLU A 136 13.29 14.51 3.56
CA GLU A 136 13.32 14.02 2.19
C GLU A 136 12.24 12.96 1.98
N PHE A 137 11.30 13.23 1.08
CA PHE A 137 10.28 12.27 0.65
C PHE A 137 10.55 11.82 -0.78
N TYR A 138 10.41 10.52 -1.00
CA TYR A 138 10.44 9.95 -2.33
C TYR A 138 9.29 8.97 -2.45
N SER A 139 8.44 9.14 -3.47
CA SER A 139 7.43 8.16 -3.84
C SER A 139 7.68 7.70 -5.27
N THR A 140 7.62 6.39 -5.48
CA THR A 140 7.66 5.75 -6.80
C THR A 140 6.29 5.23 -7.23
N ILE A 141 5.32 5.22 -6.31
CA ILE A 141 4.04 4.56 -6.48
C ILE A 141 2.97 5.47 -5.86
N SER A 142 2.08 5.99 -6.68
CA SER A 142 0.82 6.60 -6.24
C SER A 142 -0.34 5.93 -6.98
N TRP A 143 -1.41 5.61 -6.25
CA TRP A 143 -2.57 4.93 -6.83
C TRP A 143 -3.89 5.46 -6.26
N PRO A 144 -4.85 5.92 -7.11
CA PRO A 144 -4.66 6.23 -8.54
C PRO A 144 -3.53 7.24 -8.71
N PHE A 145 -2.94 7.36 -9.91
CA PHE A 145 -1.80 8.25 -10.20
C PHE A 145 -2.15 9.70 -9.81
N ARG A 146 -1.93 10.01 -8.53
CA ARG A 146 -2.17 11.29 -7.87
C ARG A 146 -0.82 11.72 -7.35
N GLU A 147 -0.67 13.02 -7.17
CA GLU A 147 0.45 13.52 -6.38
C GLU A 147 0.47 12.81 -5.02
N VAL A 148 1.64 12.76 -4.37
CA VAL A 148 1.80 12.12 -3.05
C VAL A 148 0.96 12.82 -1.97
N LEU A 149 0.19 13.85 -2.32
CA LEU A 149 -0.65 14.63 -1.43
C LEU A 149 -1.64 13.74 -0.67
N ASP A 150 -1.66 13.91 0.65
CA ASP A 150 -2.60 13.26 1.54
C ASP A 150 -3.91 14.02 1.62
N GLU A 151 -4.98 13.47 1.05
CA GLU A 151 -6.34 14.03 1.14
C GLU A 151 -7.12 13.52 2.37
N ASN A 152 -6.54 12.58 3.13
CA ASN A 152 -7.20 11.96 4.28
C ASN A 152 -6.59 12.36 5.63
N GLY A 153 -5.26 12.49 5.69
CA GLY A 153 -4.49 12.81 6.89
C GLY A 153 -3.87 11.61 7.59
N HIS A 154 -4.36 10.38 7.35
CA HIS A 154 -3.81 9.18 8.00
C HIS A 154 -2.34 8.96 7.63
N GLY A 155 -1.98 9.06 6.35
CA GLY A 155 -0.61 8.90 5.88
C GLY A 155 0.36 9.95 6.43
N SER A 156 -0.08 11.20 6.54
CA SER A 156 0.71 12.29 7.13
C SER A 156 0.93 12.08 8.63
N HIS A 157 -0.06 11.55 9.34
CA HIS A 157 0.07 11.17 10.75
C HIS A 157 1.06 10.00 10.94
N VAL A 158 0.97 8.98 10.10
CA VAL A 158 1.93 7.86 10.11
C VAL A 158 3.34 8.34 9.77
N ALA A 159 3.49 9.18 8.74
CA ALA A 159 4.78 9.75 8.34
C ALA A 159 5.40 10.63 9.45
N SER A 160 4.60 11.44 10.16
CA SER A 160 5.09 12.26 11.27
C SER A 160 5.49 11.44 12.49
N THR A 161 4.87 10.27 12.69
CA THR A 161 5.31 9.34 13.74
C THR A 161 6.71 8.78 13.44
N VAL A 162 7.03 8.55 12.16
CA VAL A 162 8.33 8.01 11.72
C VAL A 162 9.42 9.09 11.67
N ALA A 163 9.15 10.21 11.00
CA ALA A 163 10.16 11.21 10.63
C ALA A 163 9.85 12.63 11.12
N GLY A 164 8.79 12.79 11.92
CA GLY A 164 8.37 14.09 12.42
C GLY A 164 9.40 14.72 13.35
N LYS A 165 9.72 15.97 13.07
CA LYS A 165 10.54 16.79 13.96
C LYS A 165 9.80 17.07 15.26
N LEU A 166 10.58 17.22 16.34
CA LEU A 166 10.08 17.69 17.62
C LEU A 166 9.39 19.04 17.41
N TYR A 167 8.12 19.11 17.81
CA TYR A 167 7.35 20.33 17.83
C TYR A 167 6.82 20.50 19.24
N ASN A 168 7.11 21.64 19.87
CA ASN A 168 6.84 21.86 21.30
C ASN A 168 5.38 22.24 21.54
N THR A 169 4.47 21.39 21.10
CA THR A 169 3.07 21.39 21.48
C THR A 169 2.75 20.00 22.04
N PRO A 170 2.01 19.91 23.16
CA PRO A 170 1.66 18.61 23.73
C PRO A 170 0.88 17.73 22.73
N LEU A 171 0.13 18.32 21.81
CA LEU A 171 -0.70 17.60 20.84
C LEU A 171 -0.03 17.39 19.47
N GLY A 172 1.20 17.87 19.25
CA GLY A 172 1.75 18.02 17.90
C GLY A 172 1.04 19.11 17.10
N VAL A 173 1.23 19.13 15.78
CA VAL A 173 0.50 20.03 14.88
C VAL A 173 -0.68 19.25 14.29
N LEU A 174 -1.89 19.81 14.38
CA LEU A 174 -3.06 19.20 13.77
C LEU A 174 -2.98 19.35 12.25
N LEU A 175 -3.27 18.26 11.54
CA LEU A 175 -3.51 18.29 10.10
C LEU A 175 -4.75 19.15 9.84
N LYS A 176 -4.66 20.07 8.86
CA LYS A 176 -5.78 20.93 8.46
C LYS A 176 -6.66 20.25 7.41
#